data_AF-A0A7J3TTB3-F1
#
_entry.id   AF-A0A7J3TTB3-F1
#
_cell.length_a   1.000
_cell.length_b   1.000
_cell.length_c   1.000
_cell.angle_alpha   90.00
_cell.angle_beta   90.00
_cell.angle_gamma   90.00
#
_symmetry.space_group_name_H-M   'P 1'
#
loop_
_entity.id
_entity.type
_entity.pdbx_description
1 polymer ?
#
loop_
_entity_poly.entity_id
_entity_poly.type
_entity_poly.pdbx_seq_one_letter_code
_entity_poly.pdbx_strand_id
1 'polypeptide(L)'
;MIGLKNLFLVFTIVALMIAMPFASAAMEQGNKILPVIPGKGEMTREQLREKFLGEETFRAELRNRIRECVSNNSEECENFRTVAKEVMKGVMKRVCNNYDDVAERMKKRIDNNKALSDEEKEALKNVIDEQASDFSELCGRIENATPEELREIAKEMRQLMKETKIKFGLAKGLIHAKRVGLVIERAEHLEAKLQDFIEKWNCSSEELQPLIDAFNSKVTEAREAYNESVDLWKQFKESVQNHEPNTELLREAQAKMQLAQLKLREAHSVLKDIIAELRECRQGEPGAGIPVEPQPPVEQQNNSEE
;
A
#
# COMPACT_ATOMS: atom_id res chain seq x y z
N MET A 1 -16.78 12.78 35.33
CA MET A 1 -17.74 11.75 34.84
C MET A 1 -18.01 11.81 33.32
N ILE A 2 -17.08 12.31 32.49
CA ILE A 2 -17.23 12.41 31.01
C ILE A 2 -16.40 11.33 30.27
N GLY A 3 -15.73 10.41 30.98
CA GLY A 3 -14.61 9.62 30.45
C GLY A 3 -14.91 8.30 29.71
N LEU A 4 -16.05 7.64 29.90
CA LEU A 4 -16.24 6.25 29.41
C LEU A 4 -17.13 6.07 28.17
N LYS A 5 -17.95 7.05 27.80
CA LYS A 5 -18.75 6.97 26.55
C LYS A 5 -17.87 6.93 25.28
N ASN A 6 -16.64 7.46 25.37
CA ASN A 6 -15.72 7.58 24.24
C ASN A 6 -14.68 6.45 24.13
N LEU A 7 -14.57 5.58 25.15
CA LEU A 7 -13.78 4.34 25.05
C LEU A 7 -14.38 3.39 24.01
N PHE A 8 -15.71 3.44 23.84
CA PHE A 8 -16.47 2.67 22.87
C PHE A 8 -16.02 2.90 21.42
N LEU A 9 -15.54 4.11 21.10
CA LEU A 9 -15.12 4.53 19.75
C LEU A 9 -13.68 4.10 19.42
N VAL A 10 -12.85 3.79 20.43
CA VAL A 10 -11.46 3.31 20.23
C VAL A 10 -11.46 1.83 19.81
N PHE A 11 -12.32 1.01 20.42
CA PHE A 11 -12.35 -0.44 20.20
C PHE A 11 -12.97 -0.86 18.85
N THR A 12 -13.94 -0.13 18.30
CA THR A 12 -14.52 -0.42 16.96
C THR A 12 -13.56 -0.08 15.82
N ILE A 13 -12.63 0.85 16.03
CA ILE A 13 -11.76 1.36 14.96
C ILE A 13 -10.46 0.56 14.88
N VAL A 14 -9.93 0.03 15.99
CA VAL A 14 -8.81 -0.93 15.99
C VAL A 14 -9.13 -2.19 15.16
N ALA A 15 -10.39 -2.65 15.17
CA ALA A 15 -10.84 -3.79 14.36
C ALA A 15 -10.75 -3.53 12.83
N LEU A 16 -10.91 -2.27 12.40
CA LEU A 16 -10.81 -1.87 10.99
C LEU A 16 -9.37 -1.73 10.49
N MET A 17 -8.40 -1.64 11.41
CA MET A 17 -6.97 -1.47 11.08
C MET A 17 -6.21 -2.78 10.87
N ILE A 18 -6.76 -3.91 11.33
CA ILE A 18 -6.10 -5.23 11.25
C ILE A 18 -6.45 -5.96 9.93
N ALA A 19 -7.31 -5.40 9.09
CA ALA A 19 -7.68 -5.95 7.78
C ALA A 19 -6.59 -5.77 6.69
N MET A 20 -5.31 -5.64 7.06
CA MET A 20 -4.18 -5.88 6.15
C MET A 20 -3.59 -7.25 6.48
N PRO A 21 -3.51 -8.19 5.52
CA PRO A 21 -3.04 -9.54 5.78
C PRO A 21 -1.52 -9.53 5.91
N PHE A 22 -0.98 -9.73 7.12
CA PHE A 22 0.45 -10.06 7.28
C PHE A 22 0.67 -11.06 8.43
N ALA A 23 1.50 -12.05 8.14
CA ALA A 23 1.86 -13.17 9.01
C ALA A 23 2.67 -12.70 10.23
N SER A 24 2.39 -13.28 11.39
CA SER A 24 2.99 -12.92 12.68
C SER A 24 4.30 -13.67 12.93
N ALA A 25 5.39 -12.93 13.17
CA ALA A 25 6.56 -13.44 13.90
C ALA A 25 6.38 -13.18 15.41
N ALA A 26 6.73 -14.18 16.24
CA ALA A 26 6.53 -14.16 17.68
C ALA A 26 7.67 -13.44 18.43
N MET A 27 7.32 -12.56 19.35
CA MET A 27 8.22 -11.97 20.37
C MET A 27 7.80 -12.48 21.75
N GLU A 28 8.78 -12.89 22.55
CA GLU A 28 8.61 -13.50 23.87
C GLU A 28 8.90 -12.46 24.97
N GLN A 29 7.89 -12.03 25.76
CA GLN A 29 8.11 -11.24 26.99
C GLN A 29 7.18 -11.66 28.14
N GLY A 30 7.79 -12.18 29.21
CA GLY A 30 7.31 -12.06 30.61
C GLY A 30 5.86 -12.49 30.89
N ASN A 31 5.66 -13.79 31.10
CA ASN A 31 4.37 -14.43 31.35
C ASN A 31 3.78 -14.11 32.75
N LYS A 32 3.16 -12.94 32.91
CA LYS A 32 2.23 -12.71 34.03
C LYS A 32 0.84 -13.19 33.64
N ILE A 33 0.33 -14.14 34.41
CA ILE A 33 -1.03 -14.66 34.29
C ILE A 33 -1.99 -13.60 34.79
N LEU A 34 -3.04 -13.31 34.01
CA LEU A 34 -4.10 -12.39 34.39
C LEU A 34 -5.43 -13.17 34.55
N PRO A 35 -6.23 -12.88 35.58
CA PRO A 35 -7.57 -13.46 35.70
C PRO A 35 -8.45 -12.88 34.58
N VAL A 36 -9.02 -13.77 33.77
CA VAL A 36 -9.91 -13.41 32.66
C VAL A 36 -11.28 -13.99 32.92
N ILE A 37 -12.32 -13.18 32.70
CA ILE A 37 -13.74 -13.53 32.53
C ILE A 37 -14.19 -14.75 33.36
N PRO A 38 -14.98 -14.57 34.45
CA PRO A 38 -15.52 -15.66 35.25
C PRO A 38 -15.94 -16.85 34.37
N GLY A 39 -15.22 -17.97 34.52
CA GLY A 39 -15.45 -19.20 33.75
C GLY A 39 -14.49 -19.51 32.58
N LYS A 40 -13.55 -18.62 32.19
CA LYS A 40 -12.64 -18.85 31.05
C LYS A 40 -11.18 -19.20 31.39
N GLY A 41 -10.85 -19.42 32.66
CA GLY A 41 -9.51 -19.79 33.09
C GLY A 41 -8.50 -18.65 32.99
N GLU A 42 -7.32 -18.89 33.57
CA GLU A 42 -6.18 -18.00 33.55
C GLU A 42 -5.58 -17.92 32.13
N MET A 43 -5.40 -16.71 31.59
CA MET A 43 -4.74 -16.49 30.29
C MET A 43 -3.52 -15.60 30.45
N THR A 44 -2.52 -15.85 29.59
CA THR A 44 -1.33 -15.00 29.50
C THR A 44 -1.65 -13.68 28.80
N ARG A 45 -0.75 -12.70 28.96
CA ARG A 45 -0.85 -11.41 28.27
C ARG A 45 -0.84 -11.57 26.74
N GLU A 46 0.00 -12.43 26.18
CA GLU A 46 -0.04 -12.78 24.75
C GLU A 46 -1.38 -13.39 24.35
N GLN A 47 -1.89 -14.39 25.08
CA GLN A 47 -3.16 -15.04 24.74
C GLN A 47 -4.34 -14.07 24.73
N LEU A 48 -4.38 -13.16 25.71
CA LEU A 48 -5.36 -12.08 25.78
C LEU A 48 -5.28 -11.15 24.56
N ARG A 49 -4.06 -10.79 24.13
CA ARG A 49 -3.84 -9.96 22.94
C ARG A 49 -4.25 -10.69 21.66
N GLU A 50 -3.85 -11.94 21.48
CA GLU A 50 -4.20 -12.73 20.30
C GLU A 50 -5.71 -12.94 20.19
N LYS A 51 -6.40 -13.29 21.29
CA LYS A 51 -7.87 -13.35 21.28
C LYS A 51 -8.50 -12.00 21.00
N PHE A 52 -7.95 -10.92 21.54
CA PHE A 52 -8.44 -9.58 21.24
C PHE A 52 -8.31 -9.22 19.76
N LEU A 53 -7.23 -9.66 19.10
CA LEU A 53 -6.97 -9.35 17.70
C LEU A 53 -7.78 -10.27 16.77
N GLY A 54 -7.93 -11.55 17.13
CA GLY A 54 -8.58 -12.57 16.31
C GLY A 54 -10.09 -12.77 16.53
N GLU A 55 -10.60 -12.57 17.75
CA GLU A 55 -11.99 -12.90 18.09
C GLU A 55 -12.85 -11.62 18.25
N GLU A 56 -13.82 -11.41 17.35
CA GLU A 56 -14.75 -10.28 17.44
C GLU A 56 -15.66 -10.36 18.68
N THR A 57 -16.11 -11.57 19.02
CA THR A 57 -16.94 -11.85 20.20
C THR A 57 -16.21 -11.50 21.49
N PHE A 58 -14.92 -11.84 21.60
CA PHE A 58 -14.07 -11.48 22.73
C PHE A 58 -13.94 -9.96 22.87
N ARG A 59 -13.74 -9.22 21.77
CA ARG A 59 -13.72 -7.75 21.76
C ARG A 59 -15.04 -7.14 22.23
N ALA A 60 -16.16 -7.69 21.78
CA ALA A 60 -17.49 -7.24 22.21
C ALA A 60 -17.73 -7.51 23.70
N GLU A 61 -17.35 -8.69 24.19
CA GLU A 61 -17.46 -9.08 25.60
C GLU A 61 -16.60 -8.18 26.50
N LEU A 62 -15.34 -7.97 26.15
CA LEU A 62 -14.43 -7.08 26.87
C LEU A 62 -14.97 -5.64 26.92
N ARG A 63 -15.52 -5.13 25.80
CA ARG A 63 -16.18 -3.80 25.76
C ARG A 63 -17.37 -3.72 26.71
N ASN A 64 -18.24 -4.72 26.70
CA ASN A 64 -19.45 -4.72 27.51
C ASN A 64 -19.12 -4.77 29.00
N ARG A 65 -18.17 -5.62 29.41
CA ARG A 65 -17.71 -5.68 30.81
C ARG A 65 -17.06 -4.39 31.28
N ILE A 66 -16.22 -3.75 30.46
CA ILE A 66 -15.64 -2.44 30.82
C ILE A 66 -16.75 -1.39 31.02
N ARG A 67 -17.83 -1.45 30.23
CA ARG A 67 -18.99 -0.56 30.38
C ARG A 67 -19.77 -0.83 31.67
N GLU A 68 -19.95 -2.10 32.05
CA GLU A 68 -20.57 -2.45 33.34
C GLU A 68 -19.72 -1.98 34.52
N CYS A 69 -18.40 -2.00 34.35
CA CYS A 69 -17.43 -1.52 35.33
C CYS A 69 -17.25 0.01 35.37
N VAL A 70 -18.10 0.82 34.71
CA VAL A 70 -18.00 2.30 34.79
C VAL A 70 -18.23 2.80 36.21
N SER A 71 -19.25 2.26 36.87
CA SER A 71 -19.74 2.76 38.16
C SER A 71 -19.47 1.80 39.32
N ASN A 72 -18.86 0.64 39.03
CA ASN A 72 -18.57 -0.41 40.00
C ASN A 72 -17.07 -0.50 40.27
N ASN A 73 -16.67 -0.44 41.54
CA ASN A 73 -15.28 -0.59 42.00
C ASN A 73 -15.07 -1.94 42.70
N SER A 74 -15.79 -2.98 42.28
CA SER A 74 -15.48 -4.34 42.70
C SER A 74 -14.06 -4.74 42.27
N GLU A 75 -13.45 -5.63 43.03
CA GLU A 75 -12.15 -6.22 42.71
C GLU A 75 -12.14 -6.84 41.30
N GLU A 76 -13.24 -7.46 40.89
CA GLU A 76 -13.44 -7.97 39.52
C GLU A 76 -13.28 -6.84 38.49
N CYS A 77 -13.91 -5.68 38.71
CA CYS A 77 -13.82 -4.54 37.81
C CYS A 77 -12.42 -3.91 37.78
N GLU A 78 -11.68 -3.90 38.88
CA GLU A 78 -10.28 -3.44 38.91
C GLU A 78 -9.36 -4.37 38.11
N ASN A 79 -9.56 -5.68 38.24
CA ASN A 79 -8.86 -6.69 37.44
C ASN A 79 -9.15 -6.51 35.95
N PHE A 80 -10.41 -6.30 35.56
CA PHE A 80 -10.77 -6.03 34.17
C PHE A 80 -10.16 -4.74 33.62
N ARG A 81 -10.14 -3.66 34.40
CA ARG A 81 -9.50 -2.39 33.99
C ARG A 81 -8.01 -2.59 33.74
N THR A 82 -7.35 -3.40 34.58
CA THR A 82 -5.93 -3.76 34.41
C THR A 82 -5.69 -4.60 33.16
N VAL A 83 -6.51 -5.63 32.92
CA VAL A 83 -6.46 -6.43 31.70
C VAL A 83 -6.67 -5.56 30.46
N ALA A 84 -7.69 -4.70 30.47
CA ALA A 84 -8.00 -3.80 29.37
C ALA A 84 -6.85 -2.84 29.07
N LYS A 85 -6.17 -2.33 30.11
CA LYS A 85 -4.99 -1.48 29.98
C LYS A 85 -3.86 -2.21 29.27
N GLU A 86 -3.54 -3.43 29.71
CA GLU A 86 -2.45 -4.23 29.13
C GLU A 86 -2.74 -4.68 27.69
N VAL A 87 -4.01 -5.00 27.38
CA VAL A 87 -4.46 -5.29 26.02
C VAL A 87 -4.31 -4.04 25.14
N MET A 88 -4.75 -2.87 25.60
CA MET A 88 -4.64 -1.61 24.85
C MET A 88 -3.19 -1.24 24.56
N LYS A 89 -2.30 -1.34 25.55
CA LYS A 89 -0.85 -1.15 25.35
C LYS A 89 -0.30 -2.12 24.32
N GLY A 90 -0.66 -3.40 24.41
CA GLY A 90 -0.22 -4.42 23.47
C GLY A 90 -0.63 -4.13 22.03
N VAL A 91 -1.88 -3.72 21.83
CA VAL A 91 -2.41 -3.33 20.52
C VAL A 91 -1.66 -2.13 19.96
N MET A 92 -1.48 -1.07 20.75
CA MET A 92 -0.79 0.15 20.29
C MET A 92 0.67 -0.14 19.95
N LYS A 93 1.37 -0.93 20.76
CA LYS A 93 2.73 -1.39 20.44
C LYS A 93 2.79 -2.19 19.14
N ARG A 94 1.79 -3.03 18.86
CA ARG A 94 1.71 -3.73 17.57
C ARG A 94 1.55 -2.76 16.41
N VAL A 95 0.72 -1.71 16.57
CA VAL A 95 0.58 -0.65 15.56
C VAL A 95 1.91 0.06 15.33
N CYS A 96 2.66 0.38 16.41
CA CYS A 96 3.99 0.97 16.33
C CYS A 96 4.96 0.11 15.50
N ASN A 97 5.13 -1.16 15.88
CA ASN A 97 6.06 -2.05 15.19
C ASN A 97 5.66 -2.24 13.71
N ASN A 98 4.36 -2.41 13.44
CA ASN A 98 3.86 -2.54 12.08
C ASN A 98 4.11 -1.28 11.25
N TYR A 99 4.05 -0.10 11.87
CA TYR A 99 4.28 1.16 11.19
C TYR A 99 5.74 1.25 10.70
N ASP A 100 6.70 0.92 11.56
CA ASP A 100 8.13 0.93 11.22
C ASP A 100 8.40 0.03 10.01
N ASP A 101 7.84 -1.19 10.02
CA ASP A 101 7.95 -2.13 8.92
C ASP A 101 7.36 -1.58 7.61
N VAL A 102 6.18 -0.94 7.68
CA VAL A 102 5.52 -0.34 6.50
C VAL A 102 6.32 0.84 5.97
N ALA A 103 6.86 1.68 6.85
CA ALA A 103 7.70 2.82 6.49
C ALA A 103 8.99 2.35 5.80
N GLU A 104 9.69 1.35 6.34
CA GLU A 104 10.90 0.79 5.76
C GLU A 104 10.63 0.16 4.38
N ARG A 105 9.55 -0.63 4.25
CA ARG A 105 9.15 -1.19 2.95
C ARG A 105 8.86 -0.10 1.91
N MET A 106 8.23 1.00 2.32
CA MET A 106 7.95 2.11 1.42
C MET A 106 9.25 2.80 0.97
N LYS A 107 10.20 3.05 1.88
CA LYS A 107 11.52 3.61 1.55
C LYS A 107 12.26 2.72 0.55
N LYS A 108 12.30 1.40 0.79
CA LYS A 108 12.90 0.43 -0.15
C LYS A 108 12.26 0.50 -1.54
N ARG A 109 10.93 0.63 -1.62
CA ARG A 109 10.21 0.81 -2.89
C ARG A 109 10.59 2.10 -3.61
N ILE A 110 10.84 3.19 -2.86
CA ILE A 110 11.30 4.46 -3.41
C ILE A 110 12.74 4.34 -3.94
N ASP A 111 13.65 3.79 -3.14
CA ASP A 111 15.07 3.67 -3.51
C ASP A 111 15.25 2.82 -4.78
N ASN A 112 14.52 1.70 -4.87
CA ASN A 112 14.55 0.78 -5.99
C ASN A 112 13.84 1.28 -7.26
N ASN A 113 13.11 2.40 -7.19
CA ASN A 113 12.42 2.93 -8.35
C ASN A 113 13.38 3.71 -9.26
N LYS A 114 13.74 3.12 -10.40
CA LYS A 114 14.62 3.73 -11.42
C LYS A 114 13.98 4.92 -12.15
N ALA A 115 12.67 5.11 -12.07
CA ALA A 115 11.94 6.19 -12.75
C ALA A 115 11.82 7.47 -11.91
N LEU A 116 12.27 7.45 -10.64
CA LEU A 116 12.33 8.63 -9.79
C LEU A 116 13.73 9.25 -9.84
N SER A 117 13.80 10.58 -9.88
CA SER A 117 15.07 11.29 -9.66
C SER A 117 15.51 11.18 -8.20
N ASP A 118 16.78 11.47 -7.91
CA ASP A 118 17.30 11.41 -6.54
C ASP A 118 16.61 12.45 -5.63
N GLU A 119 16.30 13.63 -6.17
CA GLU A 119 15.54 14.67 -5.46
C GLU A 119 14.10 14.22 -5.15
N GLU A 120 13.45 13.53 -6.10
CA GLU A 120 12.10 12.98 -5.88
C GLU A 120 12.13 11.88 -4.82
N LYS A 121 13.15 11.01 -4.85
CA LYS A 121 13.33 9.97 -3.84
C LYS A 121 13.55 10.56 -2.46
N GLU A 122 14.41 11.55 -2.34
CA GLU A 122 14.68 12.23 -1.07
C GLU A 122 13.42 12.91 -0.52
N ALA A 123 12.69 13.66 -1.36
CA ALA A 123 11.45 14.29 -0.95
C ALA A 123 10.40 13.29 -0.43
N LEU A 124 10.24 12.14 -1.09
CA LEU A 124 9.31 11.10 -0.64
C LEU A 124 9.77 10.42 0.66
N LYS A 125 11.08 10.17 0.81
CA LYS A 125 11.63 9.60 2.04
C LYS A 125 11.45 10.54 3.23
N ASN A 126 11.68 11.84 3.04
CA ASN A 126 11.49 12.84 4.09
C ASN A 126 10.04 12.86 4.62
N VAL A 127 9.04 12.69 3.76
CA VAL A 127 7.64 12.57 4.17
C VAL A 127 7.39 11.31 5.03
N ILE A 128 8.04 10.20 4.70
CA ILE A 128 7.94 8.95 5.47
C ILE A 128 8.66 9.09 6.81
N ASP A 129 9.83 9.72 6.82
CA ASP A 129 10.65 9.98 8.00
C ASP A 129 9.95 10.89 9.00
N GLU A 130 9.32 11.98 8.53
CA GLU A 130 8.49 12.86 9.35
C GLU A 130 7.39 12.05 10.06
N GLN A 131 6.63 11.26 9.30
CA GLN A 131 5.54 10.47 9.88
C GLN A 131 6.04 9.35 10.81
N ALA A 132 7.21 8.76 10.52
CA ALA A 132 7.85 7.79 11.41
C ALA A 132 8.30 8.41 12.73
N SER A 133 8.82 9.64 12.68
CA SER A 133 9.14 10.41 13.89
C SER A 133 7.90 10.67 14.74
N ASP A 134 6.81 11.13 14.12
CA ASP A 134 5.54 11.38 14.82
C ASP A 134 4.98 10.10 15.48
N PHE A 135 5.07 8.96 14.78
CA PHE A 135 4.67 7.67 15.36
C PHE A 135 5.57 7.26 16.52
N SER A 136 6.89 7.37 16.36
CA SER A 136 7.87 7.01 17.40
C SER A 136 7.64 7.77 18.70
N GLU A 137 7.30 9.07 18.62
CA GLU A 137 6.95 9.87 19.79
C GLU A 137 5.71 9.32 20.52
N LEU A 138 4.64 9.02 19.77
CA LEU A 138 3.43 8.40 20.35
C LEU A 138 3.73 7.04 20.97
N CYS A 139 4.59 6.26 20.33
CA CYS A 139 4.98 4.94 20.78
C CYS A 139 5.76 5.00 22.11
N GLY A 140 6.66 5.97 22.25
CA GLY A 140 7.41 6.22 23.49
C GLY A 140 6.51 6.55 24.70
N ARG A 141 5.32 7.12 24.46
CA ARG A 141 4.37 7.49 25.51
C ARG A 141 3.56 6.30 26.06
N ILE A 142 3.50 5.16 25.36
CA ILE A 142 2.59 4.04 25.71
C ILE A 142 2.98 3.34 27.02
N GLU A 143 4.27 3.15 27.29
CA GLU A 143 4.73 2.23 28.35
C GLU A 143 4.26 2.65 29.74
N ASN A 144 4.32 3.95 30.02
CA ASN A 144 4.03 4.50 31.34
C ASN A 144 2.66 5.19 31.41
N ALA A 145 1.90 5.21 30.32
CA ALA A 145 0.62 5.89 30.26
C ALA A 145 -0.42 5.31 31.23
N THR A 146 -1.13 6.23 31.90
CA THR A 146 -2.39 6.01 32.60
C THR A 146 -3.49 5.61 31.61
N PRO A 147 -4.61 5.01 32.10
CA PRO A 147 -5.74 4.69 31.23
C PRO A 147 -6.30 5.89 30.46
N GLU A 148 -6.27 7.08 31.05
CA GLU A 148 -6.69 8.34 30.43
C GLU A 148 -5.72 8.75 29.32
N GLU A 149 -4.41 8.74 29.59
CA GLU A 149 -3.39 9.06 28.59
C GLU A 149 -3.40 8.08 27.42
N LEU A 150 -3.58 6.78 27.68
CA LEU A 150 -3.70 5.78 26.61
C LEU A 150 -4.85 6.11 25.65
N ARG A 151 -5.97 6.68 26.14
CA ARG A 151 -7.09 7.07 25.27
C ARG A 151 -6.74 8.24 24.37
N GLU A 152 -6.02 9.22 24.90
CA GLU A 152 -5.57 10.37 24.09
C GLU A 152 -4.52 9.92 23.07
N ILE A 153 -3.54 9.10 23.47
CA ILE A 153 -2.59 8.46 22.55
C ILE A 153 -3.33 7.68 21.45
N ALA A 154 -4.39 6.93 21.80
CA ALA A 154 -5.20 6.21 20.80
C ALA A 154 -5.90 7.14 19.80
N LYS A 155 -6.30 8.35 20.20
CA LYS A 155 -6.91 9.35 19.31
C LYS A 155 -5.85 9.96 18.41
N GLU A 156 -4.71 10.36 18.97
CA GLU A 156 -3.59 10.93 18.25
C GLU A 156 -3.04 9.94 17.21
N MET A 157 -2.79 8.69 17.59
CA MET A 157 -2.37 7.62 16.66
C MET A 157 -3.39 7.43 15.53
N ARG A 158 -4.70 7.50 15.83
CA ARG A 158 -5.74 7.40 14.79
C ARG A 158 -5.73 8.54 13.81
N GLN A 159 -5.50 9.76 14.31
CA GLN A 159 -5.42 10.93 13.46
C GLN A 159 -4.17 10.83 12.57
N LEU A 160 -3.03 10.51 13.16
CA LEU A 160 -1.78 10.31 12.45
C LEU A 160 -1.88 9.19 11.39
N MET A 161 -2.51 8.05 11.70
CA MET A 161 -2.77 6.99 10.71
C MET A 161 -3.58 7.47 9.50
N LYS A 162 -4.57 8.36 9.70
CA LYS A 162 -5.35 8.91 8.58
C LYS A 162 -4.49 9.80 7.70
N GLU A 163 -3.68 10.65 8.32
CA GLU A 163 -2.75 11.56 7.63
C GLU A 163 -1.67 10.79 6.88
N THR A 164 -1.05 9.80 7.53
CA THR A 164 -0.11 8.87 6.91
C THR A 164 -0.77 8.16 5.73
N LYS A 165 -2.00 7.64 5.86
CA LYS A 165 -2.68 6.96 4.74
C LYS A 165 -2.79 7.86 3.51
N ILE A 166 -3.07 9.15 3.70
CA ILE A 166 -3.14 10.14 2.62
C ILE A 166 -1.74 10.38 2.04
N LYS A 167 -0.75 10.69 2.88
CA LYS A 167 0.66 10.94 2.46
C LYS A 167 1.28 9.74 1.74
N PHE A 168 1.07 8.52 2.25
CA PHE A 168 1.55 7.28 1.63
C PHE A 168 0.77 6.95 0.35
N GLY A 169 -0.53 7.29 0.31
CA GLY A 169 -1.33 7.21 -0.90
C GLY A 169 -0.73 8.05 -2.02
N LEU A 170 -0.37 9.31 -1.72
CA LEU A 170 0.33 10.21 -2.64
C LEU A 170 1.68 9.63 -3.11
N ALA A 171 2.53 9.20 -2.16
CA ALA A 171 3.83 8.62 -2.48
C ALA A 171 3.70 7.39 -3.40
N LYS A 172 2.79 6.46 -3.06
CA LYS A 172 2.51 5.27 -3.87
C LYS A 172 1.98 5.65 -5.26
N GLY A 173 1.09 6.64 -5.32
CA GLY A 173 0.55 7.17 -6.57
C GLY A 173 1.64 7.69 -7.50
N LEU A 174 2.56 8.50 -6.98
CA LEU A 174 3.69 9.07 -7.73
C LEU A 174 4.66 8.00 -8.23
N ILE A 175 5.07 7.07 -7.37
CA ILE A 175 5.90 5.90 -7.73
C ILE A 175 5.27 5.16 -8.91
N HIS A 176 3.96 4.92 -8.81
CA HIS A 176 3.22 4.15 -9.80
C HIS A 176 3.05 4.91 -11.12
N ALA A 177 2.73 6.20 -11.06
CA ALA A 177 2.61 7.07 -12.21
C ALA A 177 3.92 7.10 -13.00
N LYS A 178 5.06 7.33 -12.34
CA LYS A 178 6.38 7.34 -12.99
C LYS A 178 6.70 6.03 -13.70
N ARG A 179 6.35 4.89 -13.09
CA ARG A 179 6.54 3.57 -13.72
C ARG A 179 5.68 3.42 -14.98
N VAL A 180 4.41 3.82 -14.93
CA VAL A 180 3.51 3.74 -16.10
C VAL A 180 3.96 4.70 -17.20
N GLY A 181 4.34 5.93 -16.86
CA GLY A 181 4.87 6.91 -17.81
C GLY A 181 6.09 6.38 -18.57
N LEU A 182 7.04 5.73 -17.87
CA LEU A 182 8.21 5.10 -18.51
C LEU A 182 7.82 3.97 -19.48
N VAL A 183 6.77 3.20 -19.18
CA VAL A 183 6.28 2.15 -20.08
C VAL A 183 5.62 2.76 -21.32
N ILE A 184 4.87 3.85 -21.16
CA ILE A 184 4.30 4.61 -22.27
C ILE A 184 5.41 5.14 -23.18
N GLU A 185 6.41 5.84 -22.63
CA GLU A 185 7.56 6.37 -23.39
C GLU A 185 8.29 5.26 -24.18
N ARG A 186 8.48 4.08 -23.57
CA ARG A 186 9.08 2.93 -24.24
C ARG A 186 8.20 2.37 -25.35
N ALA A 187 6.88 2.34 -25.15
CA ALA A 187 5.93 1.89 -26.16
C ALA A 187 5.94 2.84 -27.37
N GLU A 188 5.99 4.16 -27.14
CA GLU A 188 6.11 5.18 -28.19
C GLU A 188 7.38 5.03 -29.00
N HIS A 189 8.52 4.81 -28.33
CA HIS A 189 9.76 4.58 -29.04
C HIS A 189 9.72 3.28 -29.86
N LEU A 190 8.94 2.29 -29.41
CA LEU A 190 8.75 1.05 -30.14
C LEU A 190 7.91 1.25 -31.42
N GLU A 191 6.96 2.19 -31.45
CA GLU A 191 6.20 2.55 -32.66
C GLU A 191 7.15 2.91 -33.81
N ALA A 192 8.13 3.79 -33.52
CA ALA A 192 9.15 4.18 -34.50
C ALA A 192 10.03 2.99 -34.94
N LYS A 193 10.43 2.13 -33.99
CA LYS A 193 11.25 0.95 -34.32
C LYS A 193 10.53 -0.09 -35.15
N LEU A 194 9.22 -0.26 -34.94
CA LEU A 194 8.41 -1.18 -35.74
C LEU A 194 8.42 -0.74 -37.21
N GLN A 195 8.29 0.56 -37.46
CA GLN A 195 8.40 1.12 -38.81
C GLN A 195 9.77 0.84 -39.43
N ASP A 196 10.86 1.06 -38.68
CA ASP A 196 12.22 0.75 -39.15
C ASP A 196 12.38 -0.74 -39.51
N PHE A 197 11.78 -1.66 -38.75
CA PHE A 197 11.86 -3.10 -39.05
C PHE A 197 11.11 -3.47 -40.32
N ILE A 198 9.98 -2.84 -40.58
CA ILE A 198 9.15 -3.10 -41.76
C ILE A 198 9.89 -2.65 -43.01
N GLU A 199 10.49 -1.47 -42.98
CA GLU A 199 11.30 -0.94 -44.06
C GLU A 199 12.56 -1.81 -44.29
N LYS A 200 13.22 -2.21 -43.20
CA LYS A 200 14.44 -3.03 -43.27
C LYS A 200 14.20 -4.44 -43.83
N TRP A 201 13.07 -5.06 -43.50
CA TRP A 201 12.76 -6.44 -43.92
C TRP A 201 11.83 -6.50 -45.13
N ASN A 202 11.43 -5.35 -45.69
CA ASN A 202 10.56 -5.25 -46.86
C ASN A 202 9.28 -6.09 -46.69
N CYS A 203 8.72 -6.12 -45.48
CA CYS A 203 7.51 -6.88 -45.17
C CYS A 203 6.29 -6.25 -45.84
N SER A 204 5.37 -7.09 -46.32
CA SER A 204 4.11 -6.61 -46.89
C SER A 204 3.32 -5.83 -45.82
N SER A 205 2.95 -4.59 -46.17
CA SER A 205 2.24 -3.68 -45.27
C SER A 205 0.78 -4.11 -45.03
N GLU A 206 0.19 -4.96 -45.86
CA GLU A 206 -1.27 -5.23 -45.84
C GLU A 206 -1.77 -5.89 -44.54
N GLU A 207 -1.06 -6.89 -44.01
CA GLU A 207 -1.48 -7.60 -42.79
C GLU A 207 -0.94 -6.93 -41.51
N LEU A 208 0.20 -6.26 -41.62
CA LEU A 208 0.90 -5.67 -40.48
C LEU A 208 0.38 -4.27 -40.13
N GLN A 209 -0.04 -3.47 -41.13
CA GLN A 209 -0.51 -2.11 -40.89
C GLN A 209 -1.70 -2.04 -39.93
N PRO A 210 -2.74 -2.90 -40.04
CA PRO A 210 -3.85 -2.89 -39.09
C PRO A 210 -3.41 -3.21 -37.65
N LEU A 211 -2.41 -4.08 -37.47
CA LEU A 211 -1.87 -4.41 -36.15
C LEU A 211 -1.08 -3.24 -35.55
N ILE A 212 -0.27 -2.55 -36.36
CA ILE A 212 0.46 -1.34 -35.94
C ILE A 212 -0.53 -0.24 -35.55
N ASP A 213 -1.55 -0.01 -36.37
CA ASP A 213 -2.58 1.00 -36.09
C ASP A 213 -3.31 0.67 -34.78
N ALA A 214 -3.64 -0.61 -34.56
CA ALA A 214 -4.23 -1.08 -33.31
C ALA A 214 -3.28 -0.87 -32.11
N PHE A 215 -1.98 -1.19 -32.25
CA PHE A 215 -0.98 -0.95 -31.22
C PHE A 215 -0.89 0.54 -30.85
N ASN A 216 -0.69 1.40 -31.85
CA ASN A 216 -0.58 2.86 -31.68
C ASN A 216 -1.83 3.47 -31.06
N SER A 217 -3.01 2.99 -31.45
CA SER A 217 -4.28 3.38 -30.86
C SER A 217 -4.32 3.05 -29.36
N LYS A 218 -3.88 1.86 -28.94
CA LYS A 218 -3.84 1.47 -27.52
C LYS A 218 -2.80 2.25 -26.72
N VAL A 219 -1.64 2.54 -27.30
CA VAL A 219 -0.62 3.39 -26.65
C VAL A 219 -1.14 4.81 -26.47
N THR A 220 -1.86 5.35 -27.46
CA THR A 220 -2.51 6.67 -27.38
C THR A 220 -3.59 6.70 -26.28
N GLU A 221 -4.50 5.72 -26.26
CA GLU A 221 -5.51 5.60 -25.19
C GLU A 221 -4.85 5.50 -23.80
N ALA A 222 -3.73 4.78 -23.69
CA ALA A 222 -2.97 4.68 -22.44
C ALA A 222 -2.36 6.03 -22.03
N ARG A 223 -1.79 6.78 -22.98
CA ARG A 223 -1.21 8.11 -22.76
C ARG A 223 -2.26 9.11 -22.28
N GLU A 224 -3.42 9.14 -22.93
CA GLU A 224 -4.53 10.03 -22.55
C GLU A 224 -5.00 9.75 -21.12
N ALA A 225 -5.29 8.48 -20.80
CA ALA A 225 -5.70 8.09 -19.45
C ALA A 225 -4.60 8.38 -18.40
N TYR A 226 -3.33 8.22 -18.76
CA TYR A 226 -2.21 8.56 -17.90
C TYR A 226 -2.14 10.07 -17.62
N ASN A 227 -2.25 10.92 -18.64
CA ASN A 227 -2.21 12.37 -18.50
C ASN A 227 -3.37 12.87 -17.61
N GLU A 228 -4.59 12.38 -17.85
CA GLU A 228 -5.74 12.69 -17.00
C GLU A 228 -5.51 12.27 -15.54
N SER A 229 -4.91 11.09 -15.32
CA SER A 229 -4.55 10.64 -13.96
C SER A 229 -3.55 11.58 -13.29
N VAL A 230 -2.52 12.01 -14.01
CA VAL A 230 -1.48 12.93 -13.50
C VAL A 230 -2.09 14.29 -13.13
N ASP A 231 -3.00 14.80 -13.95
CA ASP A 231 -3.71 16.06 -13.68
C ASP A 231 -4.60 15.96 -12.44
N LEU A 232 -5.35 14.86 -12.29
CA LEU A 232 -6.16 14.60 -11.09
C LEU A 232 -5.29 14.44 -9.84
N TRP A 233 -4.12 13.80 -9.94
CA TRP A 233 -3.14 13.70 -8.85
C TRP A 233 -2.60 15.07 -8.43
N LYS A 234 -2.35 15.96 -9.39
CA LYS A 234 -1.91 17.33 -9.13
C LYS A 234 -2.99 18.11 -8.36
N GLN A 235 -4.24 18.05 -8.81
CA GLN A 235 -5.38 18.66 -8.12
C GLN A 235 -5.57 18.09 -6.71
N PHE A 236 -5.43 16.76 -6.56
CA PHE A 236 -5.48 16.13 -5.23
C PHE A 236 -4.36 16.62 -4.31
N LYS A 237 -3.12 16.72 -4.82
CA LYS A 237 -1.98 17.25 -4.06
C LYS A 237 -2.23 18.70 -3.59
N GLU A 238 -2.78 19.54 -4.45
CA GLU A 238 -3.18 20.92 -4.11
C GLU A 238 -4.26 20.92 -3.02
N SER A 239 -5.26 20.03 -3.10
CA SER A 239 -6.30 19.89 -2.06
C SER A 239 -5.72 19.50 -0.69
N VAL A 240 -4.70 18.64 -0.68
CA VAL A 240 -3.99 18.25 0.55
C VAL A 240 -3.20 19.42 1.13
N GLN A 241 -2.53 20.22 0.29
CA GLN A 241 -1.81 21.42 0.72
C GLN A 241 -2.75 22.48 1.34
N ASN A 242 -3.99 22.54 0.86
CA ASN A 242 -5.04 23.40 1.40
C ASN A 242 -5.75 22.81 2.64
N HIS A 243 -5.27 21.69 3.18
CA HIS A 243 -5.85 20.98 4.34
C HIS A 243 -7.28 20.45 4.11
N GLU A 244 -7.69 20.29 2.85
CA GLU A 244 -9.00 19.80 2.44
C GLU A 244 -8.86 18.64 1.43
N PRO A 245 -8.38 17.46 1.86
CA PRO A 245 -8.10 16.35 0.96
C PRO A 245 -9.37 15.86 0.25
N ASN A 246 -9.44 16.05 -1.06
CA ASN A 246 -10.56 15.56 -1.87
C ASN A 246 -10.31 14.10 -2.29
N THR A 247 -10.88 13.16 -1.53
CA THR A 247 -10.69 11.72 -1.77
C THR A 247 -11.29 11.21 -3.08
N GLU A 248 -12.22 11.94 -3.70
CA GLU A 248 -12.76 11.56 -5.01
C GLU A 248 -11.74 11.78 -6.12
N LEU A 249 -10.98 12.89 -6.08
CA LEU A 249 -9.88 13.11 -7.03
C LEU A 249 -8.84 11.99 -6.96
N LEU A 250 -8.51 11.54 -5.75
CA LEU A 250 -7.61 10.40 -5.54
C LEU A 250 -8.16 9.12 -6.17
N ARG A 251 -9.46 8.83 -5.97
CA ARG A 251 -10.10 7.63 -6.51
C ARG A 251 -10.17 7.66 -8.04
N GLU A 252 -10.53 8.80 -8.62
CA GLU A 252 -10.60 9.00 -10.06
C GLU A 252 -9.20 8.91 -10.70
N ALA A 253 -8.19 9.55 -10.10
CA ALA A 253 -6.81 9.44 -10.54
C ALA A 253 -6.34 7.98 -10.57
N GLN A 254 -6.65 7.21 -9.53
CA GLN A 254 -6.34 5.77 -9.48
C GLN A 254 -7.06 4.97 -10.57
N ALA A 255 -8.34 5.25 -10.82
CA ALA A 255 -9.11 4.59 -11.86
C ALA A 255 -8.53 4.86 -13.26
N LYS A 256 -8.14 6.12 -13.54
CA LYS A 256 -7.48 6.50 -14.81
C LYS A 256 -6.12 5.84 -14.98
N MET A 257 -5.33 5.73 -13.90
CA MET A 257 -4.07 4.99 -13.92
C MET A 257 -4.25 3.49 -14.21
N GLN A 258 -5.29 2.87 -13.62
CA GLN A 258 -5.62 1.47 -13.91
C GLN A 258 -6.07 1.28 -15.37
N LEU A 259 -6.81 2.24 -15.91
CA LEU A 259 -7.19 2.25 -17.33
C LEU A 259 -5.94 2.33 -18.22
N ALA A 260 -5.01 3.25 -17.95
CA ALA A 260 -3.75 3.35 -18.69
C ALA A 260 -2.98 2.02 -18.72
N GLN A 261 -2.91 1.31 -17.59
CA GLN A 261 -2.29 -0.01 -17.52
C GLN A 261 -3.03 -1.10 -18.27
N LEU A 262 -4.36 -1.07 -18.24
CA LEU A 262 -5.16 -1.98 -19.04
C LEU A 262 -4.84 -1.80 -20.53
N LYS A 263 -4.79 -0.55 -20.99
CA LYS A 263 -4.46 -0.22 -22.39
C LYS A 263 -3.04 -0.61 -22.78
N LEU A 264 -2.05 -0.44 -21.89
CA LEU A 264 -0.70 -0.95 -22.11
C LEU A 264 -0.64 -2.49 -22.20
N ARG A 265 -1.46 -3.21 -21.43
CA ARG A 265 -1.55 -4.67 -21.54
C ARG A 265 -2.20 -5.10 -22.86
N GLU A 266 -3.24 -4.40 -23.29
CA GLU A 266 -3.85 -4.59 -24.62
C GLU A 266 -2.82 -4.34 -25.73
N ALA A 267 -2.09 -3.21 -25.67
CA ALA A 267 -1.02 -2.88 -26.62
C ALA A 267 0.05 -3.98 -26.66
N HIS A 268 0.51 -4.47 -25.51
CA HIS A 268 1.49 -5.56 -25.45
C HIS A 268 0.96 -6.87 -26.06
N SER A 269 -0.35 -7.14 -25.98
CA SER A 269 -0.93 -8.29 -26.68
C SER A 269 -0.79 -8.13 -28.19
N VAL A 270 -1.20 -6.98 -28.74
CA VAL A 270 -1.08 -6.67 -30.17
C VAL A 270 0.38 -6.71 -30.63
N LEU A 271 1.31 -6.22 -29.80
CA LEU A 271 2.74 -6.27 -30.10
C LEU A 271 3.26 -7.71 -30.28
N LYS A 272 2.73 -8.69 -29.55
CA LYS A 272 3.12 -10.09 -29.74
C LYS A 272 2.70 -10.61 -31.11
N ASP A 273 1.52 -10.21 -31.56
CA ASP A 273 1.00 -10.57 -32.87
C ASP A 273 1.87 -9.93 -33.97
N ILE A 274 2.21 -8.63 -33.83
CA ILE A 274 3.18 -7.93 -34.72
C ILE A 274 4.52 -8.68 -34.77
N ILE A 275 5.06 -9.10 -33.62
CA ILE A 275 6.33 -9.83 -33.58
C ILE A 275 6.22 -11.21 -34.26
N ALA A 276 5.08 -11.88 -34.17
CA ALA A 276 4.85 -13.14 -34.86
C ALA A 276 4.87 -12.94 -36.38
N GLU A 277 4.10 -11.99 -36.89
CA GLU A 277 4.06 -11.65 -38.32
C GLU A 277 5.43 -11.23 -38.87
N LEU A 278 6.16 -10.39 -38.14
CA LEU A 278 7.52 -9.98 -38.50
C LEU A 278 8.49 -11.17 -38.58
N ARG A 279 8.31 -12.20 -37.74
CA ARG A 279 9.13 -13.43 -37.79
C ARG A 279 8.81 -14.28 -39.00
N GLU A 280 7.54 -14.38 -39.38
CA GLU A 280 7.10 -15.11 -40.57
C GLU A 280 7.64 -14.45 -41.84
N CYS A 281 7.49 -13.12 -41.93
CA CYS A 281 8.09 -12.31 -43.00
C CYS A 281 9.60 -12.56 -43.15
N ARG A 282 10.34 -12.57 -42.03
CA ARG A 282 11.80 -12.81 -42.04
C ARG A 282 12.19 -14.22 -42.50
N GLN A 283 11.39 -15.25 -42.20
CA GLN A 283 11.68 -16.64 -42.57
C GLN A 283 11.37 -16.95 -44.05
N GLY A 284 10.60 -16.08 -44.72
CA GLY A 284 10.31 -16.17 -46.15
C GLY A 284 11.51 -15.89 -47.06
N GLU A 285 12.62 -15.34 -46.54
CA GLU A 285 13.87 -15.18 -47.29
C GLU A 285 14.74 -16.46 -47.20
N PRO A 286 14.90 -17.23 -48.30
CA PRO A 286 15.76 -18.41 -48.31
C PRO A 286 17.24 -17.99 -48.26
N GLY A 287 17.79 -17.80 -47.06
CA GLY A 287 19.23 -17.56 -46.89
C GLY A 287 19.68 -16.89 -45.58
N ALA A 288 18.79 -16.32 -44.77
CA ALA A 288 19.19 -15.59 -43.57
C ALA A 288 19.29 -16.49 -42.32
N GLY A 289 20.37 -17.27 -42.24
CA GLY A 289 20.77 -17.92 -40.98
C GLY A 289 20.95 -16.87 -39.87
N ILE A 290 20.24 -17.05 -38.76
CA ILE A 290 20.15 -16.08 -37.65
C ILE A 290 21.51 -15.96 -36.93
N PRO A 291 22.17 -14.78 -36.91
CA PRO A 291 23.06 -14.44 -35.80
C PRO A 291 22.14 -14.16 -34.61
N VAL A 292 22.18 -15.03 -33.60
CA VAL A 292 21.54 -14.75 -32.31
C VAL A 292 22.29 -13.58 -31.71
N GLU A 293 21.75 -12.38 -31.86
CA GLU A 293 22.25 -11.20 -31.17
C GLU A 293 22.15 -11.51 -29.66
N PRO A 294 23.26 -11.45 -28.92
CA PRO A 294 23.27 -11.81 -27.51
C PRO A 294 22.25 -10.94 -26.80
N GLN A 295 21.22 -11.58 -26.23
CA GLN A 295 20.25 -10.84 -25.46
C GLN A 295 20.99 -10.09 -24.35
N PRO A 296 20.74 -8.78 -24.17
CA PRO A 296 21.25 -8.09 -22.99
C PRO A 296 20.81 -8.90 -21.76
N PRO A 297 21.69 -9.06 -20.76
CA PRO A 297 21.40 -9.89 -19.61
C PRO A 297 20.02 -9.51 -19.08
N VAL A 298 19.12 -10.49 -19.09
CA VAL A 298 17.78 -10.35 -18.52
C VAL A 298 18.02 -10.00 -17.06
N GLU A 299 17.92 -8.69 -16.73
CA GLU A 299 17.85 -8.23 -15.35
C GLU A 299 16.67 -8.99 -14.77
N GLN A 300 16.98 -10.00 -13.94
CA GLN A 300 15.99 -10.79 -13.23
C GLN A 300 15.13 -9.80 -12.45
N GLN A 301 13.94 -9.53 -12.99
CA GLN A 301 12.90 -8.85 -12.24
C GLN A 301 12.53 -9.81 -11.13
N ASN A 302 13.15 -9.60 -9.97
CA ASN A 302 12.75 -10.22 -8.71
C ASN A 302 11.32 -9.76 -8.43
N ASN A 303 10.36 -10.48 -9.01
CA ASN A 303 8.98 -10.52 -8.57
C ASN A 303 8.95 -11.30 -7.25
N SER A 304 9.52 -10.70 -6.20
CA SER A 304 9.15 -11.06 -4.83
C SER A 304 7.89 -10.27 -4.50
N GLU A 305 6.74 -10.83 -4.87
CA GLU A 305 5.49 -10.51 -4.20
C GLU A 305 5.55 -11.12 -2.80
N GLU A 306 5.95 -10.30 -1.82
CA GLU A 306 5.56 -10.38 -0.40
C GLU A 306 5.29 -8.97 0.14
#